data_AF-A0A1B7WJ42-F1
#
_entry.id   AF-A0A1B7WJ42-F1
#
_cell.length_a   1.000
_cell.length_b   1.000
_cell.length_c   1.000
_cell.angle_alpha   90.00
_cell.angle_beta   90.00
_cell.angle_gamma   90.00
#
_symmetry.space_group_name_H-M   'P 1'
#
loop_
_entity.id
_entity.type
_entity.pdbx_description
1 polymer ?
#
loop_
_entity_poly.entity_id
_entity_poly.type
_entity_poly.pdbx_seq_one_letter_code
_entity_poly.pdbx_strand_id
1 'polypeptide(L)'
;MLQMMLTIKRKIGRFRKVKLDHTFLLLFIFGLISVINLTLYWRVEQNFNQWFLELTLYGSILWHLYQKRYDLTLVSLFPANFIGCCLIIIPYLNANFSVQEISIFWYFLPLITSVGFALLASGFQGIKQFRRYLVITAIFPLVEILVKLLGILIKITVISAKFTSFLLWYLGFDSTTQGALVSVNNGTIDVLSECTAIPLLILLLKASFLLIILFPSFLKNTYLPFIISVVISGVFSVIRLAIIALVVTDKPAFNYWHGSQGGDIFAVLSFLLFGTTILFLSPNHQIPSSLSKVTSHKSQPLSYSNLIIGISLIIILSNFSLHTSAGLSKVTVYHFPQQIPLPGWQLTSSKPVSVSQKQNNLPEQTTGIETDNKQEILSGQIYHYQSSGQSLTVNLYYIPSSLGDTQSYYKQFSYLPDLPKLIKPLEKVKPKGHHLQFSSGEKHYLTACINSMGKSTATVSQFTAYFYRPYLNPSQWLNLLNGKQTLRDRRCVWGQLSLAKSNGSEAQWQAIWQALLSYWQDNFPKLKT
;
A
#
# COMPACT_ATOMS: atom_id res chain seq x y z
N MET A 1 -41.21 -24.29 -9.65
CA MET A 1 -39.94 -24.96 -9.27
C MET A 1 -39.38 -25.85 -10.39
N LEU A 2 -40.17 -26.76 -10.98
CA LEU A 2 -39.75 -27.65 -12.08
C LEU A 2 -39.29 -26.90 -13.36
N GLN A 3 -39.98 -25.81 -13.74
CA GLN A 3 -39.55 -24.94 -14.84
C GLN A 3 -38.22 -24.24 -14.55
N MET A 4 -37.96 -23.82 -13.31
CA MET A 4 -36.69 -23.22 -12.91
C MET A 4 -35.54 -24.24 -13.00
N MET A 5 -35.77 -25.48 -12.56
CA MET A 5 -34.81 -26.58 -12.70
C MET A 5 -34.55 -26.96 -14.16
N LEU A 6 -35.56 -26.95 -15.02
CA LEU A 6 -35.40 -27.20 -16.46
C LEU A 6 -34.64 -26.07 -17.17
N THR A 7 -34.86 -24.81 -16.78
CA THR A 7 -34.12 -23.66 -17.31
C THR A 7 -32.65 -23.68 -16.86
N ILE A 8 -32.38 -24.10 -15.63
CA ILE A 8 -31.03 -24.32 -15.10
C ILE A 8 -30.35 -25.50 -15.82
N LYS A 9 -31.04 -26.63 -15.98
CA LYS A 9 -30.54 -27.83 -16.69
C LYS A 9 -30.27 -27.55 -18.18
N ARG A 10 -31.10 -26.72 -18.82
CA ARG A 10 -30.91 -26.26 -20.21
C ARG A 10 -29.76 -25.25 -20.34
N LYS A 11 -29.55 -24.37 -19.35
CA LYS A 11 -28.34 -23.51 -19.27
C LYS A 11 -27.07 -24.34 -19.04
N ILE A 12 -27.11 -25.35 -18.17
CA ILE A 12 -26.01 -26.29 -17.90
C ILE A 12 -25.71 -27.17 -19.13
N GLY A 13 -26.73 -27.60 -19.88
CA GLY A 13 -26.55 -28.31 -21.14
C GLY A 13 -25.86 -27.48 -22.23
N ARG A 14 -26.00 -26.15 -22.19
CA ARG A 14 -25.24 -25.20 -23.06
C ARG A 14 -23.77 -25.09 -22.66
N PHE A 15 -23.43 -25.23 -21.39
CA PHE A 15 -22.03 -25.29 -20.93
C PHE A 15 -21.31 -26.58 -21.36
N ARG A 16 -22.05 -27.65 -21.71
CA ARG A 16 -21.45 -28.92 -22.17
C ARG A 16 -20.88 -28.85 -23.60
N LYS A 17 -21.09 -27.75 -24.33
CA LYS A 17 -20.53 -27.50 -25.67
C LYS A 17 -19.78 -26.16 -25.73
N VAL A 18 -18.87 -25.92 -24.78
CA VAL A 18 -17.87 -24.85 -24.95
C VAL A 18 -16.96 -25.27 -26.10
N LYS A 19 -17.16 -24.70 -27.29
CA LYS A 19 -16.15 -24.81 -28.36
C LYS A 19 -14.94 -24.02 -27.88
N LEU A 20 -13.79 -24.69 -27.81
CA LEU A 20 -12.51 -24.08 -27.50
C LEU A 20 -12.07 -23.29 -28.75
N ASP A 21 -12.65 -22.11 -28.94
CA ASP A 21 -12.31 -21.21 -30.04
C ASP A 21 -11.27 -20.16 -29.60
N HIS A 22 -10.71 -19.46 -30.58
CA HIS A 22 -9.68 -18.44 -30.35
C HIS A 22 -10.13 -17.35 -29.35
N THR A 23 -11.39 -16.94 -29.45
CA THR A 23 -12.01 -15.92 -28.60
C THR A 23 -12.13 -16.39 -27.15
N PHE A 24 -12.57 -17.63 -26.92
CA PHE A 24 -12.62 -18.23 -25.59
C PHE A 24 -11.22 -18.27 -24.94
N LEU A 25 -10.20 -18.66 -25.72
CA LEU A 25 -8.82 -18.71 -25.23
C LEU A 25 -8.29 -17.32 -24.82
N LEU A 26 -8.61 -16.27 -25.56
CA LEU A 26 -8.24 -14.90 -25.19
C LEU A 26 -8.95 -14.42 -23.91
N LEU A 27 -10.25 -14.69 -23.77
CA LEU A 27 -10.98 -14.37 -22.53
C LEU A 27 -10.40 -15.13 -21.33
N PHE A 28 -10.00 -16.39 -21.54
CA PHE A 28 -9.33 -17.21 -20.53
C PHE A 28 -7.97 -16.61 -20.13
N ILE A 29 -7.13 -16.21 -21.11
CA ILE A 29 -5.84 -15.54 -20.84
C ILE A 29 -6.05 -14.25 -20.05
N PHE A 30 -7.02 -13.40 -20.42
CA PHE A 30 -7.33 -12.19 -19.65
C PHE A 30 -7.78 -12.51 -18.23
N GLY A 31 -8.60 -13.55 -18.05
CA GLY A 31 -8.99 -14.06 -16.74
C GLY A 31 -7.79 -14.47 -15.89
N LEU A 32 -6.84 -15.23 -16.45
CA LEU A 32 -5.60 -15.62 -15.75
C LEU A 32 -4.75 -14.40 -15.36
N ILE A 33 -4.56 -13.44 -16.27
CA ILE A 33 -3.85 -12.19 -15.99
C ILE A 33 -4.53 -11.45 -14.83
N SER A 34 -5.86 -11.37 -14.83
CA SER A 34 -6.63 -10.69 -13.79
C SER A 34 -6.46 -11.38 -12.43
N VAL A 35 -6.54 -12.72 -12.38
CA VAL A 35 -6.36 -13.49 -11.15
C VAL A 35 -4.94 -13.37 -10.61
N ILE A 36 -3.92 -13.38 -11.48
CA ILE A 36 -2.53 -13.17 -11.05
C ILE A 36 -2.36 -11.77 -10.46
N ASN A 37 -2.81 -10.72 -11.15
CA ASN A 37 -2.74 -9.34 -10.64
C ASN A 37 -3.48 -9.19 -9.30
N LEU A 38 -4.68 -9.77 -9.14
CA LEU A 38 -5.42 -9.75 -7.88
C LEU A 38 -4.72 -10.52 -6.75
N THR A 39 -4.10 -11.65 -7.08
CA THR A 39 -3.34 -12.47 -6.12
C THR A 39 -2.12 -11.71 -5.63
N LEU A 40 -1.39 -11.07 -6.56
CA LEU A 40 -0.28 -10.20 -6.21
C LEU A 40 -0.78 -9.02 -5.37
N TYR A 41 -1.88 -8.39 -5.75
CA TYR A 41 -2.45 -7.26 -5.03
C TYR A 41 -2.73 -7.59 -3.57
N TRP A 42 -3.41 -8.72 -3.34
CA TRP A 42 -3.71 -9.22 -2.01
C TRP A 42 -2.45 -9.47 -1.18
N ARG A 43 -1.40 -10.06 -1.78
CA ARG A 43 -0.14 -10.35 -1.08
C ARG A 43 0.58 -9.08 -0.61
N VAL A 44 0.53 -8.01 -1.39
CA VAL A 44 1.30 -6.80 -1.15
C VAL A 44 0.56 -5.81 -0.26
N GLU A 45 -0.69 -5.47 -0.60
CA GLU A 45 -1.40 -4.39 0.09
C GLU A 45 -2.32 -4.89 1.20
N GLN A 46 -2.80 -6.15 1.13
CA GLN A 46 -3.75 -6.73 2.09
C GLN A 46 -5.00 -5.86 2.37
N ASN A 47 -5.33 -4.95 1.46
CA ASN A 47 -6.46 -4.04 1.59
C ASN A 47 -7.66 -4.62 0.84
N PHE A 48 -8.64 -5.10 1.61
CA PHE A 48 -9.84 -5.74 1.06
C PHE A 48 -10.65 -4.80 0.15
N ASN A 49 -10.85 -3.55 0.55
CA ASN A 49 -11.70 -2.60 -0.19
C ASN A 49 -11.11 -2.29 -1.58
N GLN A 50 -9.80 -2.06 -1.64
CA GLN A 50 -9.13 -1.82 -2.92
C GLN A 50 -9.06 -3.09 -3.78
N TRP A 51 -8.77 -4.25 -3.16
CA TRP A 51 -8.78 -5.54 -3.87
C TRP A 51 -10.15 -5.83 -4.50
N PHE A 52 -11.23 -5.57 -3.76
CA PHE A 52 -12.59 -5.73 -4.27
C PHE A 52 -12.90 -4.79 -5.45
N LEU A 53 -12.35 -3.57 -5.43
CA LEU A 53 -12.52 -2.63 -6.53
C LEU A 53 -11.73 -3.06 -7.78
N GLU A 54 -10.51 -3.57 -7.62
CA GLU A 54 -9.74 -4.17 -8.73
C GLU A 54 -10.47 -5.39 -9.30
N LEU A 55 -11.07 -6.23 -8.45
CA LEU A 55 -11.91 -7.36 -8.89
C LEU A 55 -13.10 -6.86 -9.72
N THR A 56 -13.76 -5.79 -9.25
CA THR A 56 -14.88 -5.17 -9.96
C THR A 56 -14.44 -4.58 -11.30
N LEU A 57 -13.25 -3.97 -11.37
CA LEU A 57 -12.65 -3.48 -12.61
C LEU A 57 -12.44 -4.61 -13.61
N TYR A 58 -11.70 -5.65 -13.23
CA TYR A 58 -11.40 -6.78 -14.12
C TYR A 58 -12.67 -7.53 -14.53
N GLY A 59 -13.61 -7.74 -13.61
CA GLY A 59 -14.91 -8.34 -13.90
C GLY A 59 -15.71 -7.51 -14.91
N SER A 60 -15.71 -6.19 -14.76
CA SER A 60 -16.39 -5.29 -15.71
C SER A 60 -15.73 -5.32 -17.09
N ILE A 61 -14.40 -5.27 -17.17
CA ILE A 61 -13.68 -5.37 -18.45
C ILE A 61 -13.96 -6.72 -19.12
N LEU A 62 -13.88 -7.83 -18.38
CA LEU A 62 -14.15 -9.17 -18.90
C LEU A 62 -15.58 -9.29 -19.43
N TRP A 63 -16.56 -8.74 -18.71
CA TRP A 63 -17.95 -8.70 -19.16
C TRP A 63 -18.11 -7.92 -20.46
N HIS A 64 -17.50 -6.74 -20.58
CA HIS A 64 -17.54 -5.94 -21.80
C HIS A 64 -16.84 -6.62 -22.99
N LEU A 65 -15.68 -7.25 -22.76
CA LEU A 65 -14.99 -8.04 -23.77
C LEU A 65 -15.83 -9.22 -24.22
N TYR A 66 -16.50 -9.91 -23.30
CA TYR A 66 -17.42 -10.99 -23.62
C TYR A 66 -18.59 -10.48 -24.48
N GLN A 67 -19.20 -9.34 -24.15
CA GLN A 67 -20.30 -8.80 -24.96
C GLN A 67 -19.86 -8.43 -26.38
N LYS A 68 -18.70 -7.79 -26.53
CA LYS A 68 -18.16 -7.34 -27.82
C LYS A 68 -17.43 -8.42 -28.61
N ARG A 69 -17.38 -9.66 -28.10
CA ARG A 69 -16.53 -10.72 -28.65
C ARG A 69 -16.73 -11.04 -30.14
N TYR A 70 -17.91 -10.76 -30.69
CA TYR A 70 -18.22 -10.96 -32.11
C TYR A 70 -17.88 -9.76 -32.99
N ASP A 71 -17.67 -8.58 -32.38
CA ASP A 71 -17.37 -7.32 -33.08
C ASP A 71 -15.87 -7.00 -33.06
N LEU A 72 -15.09 -7.72 -32.25
CA LEU A 72 -13.64 -7.51 -32.12
C LEU A 72 -12.90 -8.15 -33.30
N THR A 73 -12.02 -7.38 -33.93
CA THR A 73 -11.10 -7.89 -34.95
C THR A 73 -9.90 -8.52 -34.28
N LEU A 74 -9.96 -9.84 -34.05
CA LEU A 74 -8.91 -10.61 -33.37
C LEU A 74 -7.84 -11.08 -34.36
N VAL A 75 -7.11 -10.14 -34.95
CA VAL A 75 -6.01 -10.43 -35.87
C VAL A 75 -4.72 -9.91 -35.27
N SER A 76 -3.88 -10.81 -34.76
CA SER A 76 -2.53 -10.46 -34.30
C SER A 76 -1.50 -11.26 -35.09
N LEU A 77 -0.51 -10.54 -35.61
CA LEU A 77 0.59 -11.10 -36.41
C LEU A 77 1.92 -10.80 -35.70
N PHE A 78 2.97 -11.52 -36.10
CA PHE A 78 4.33 -11.12 -35.75
C PHE A 78 4.62 -9.72 -36.35
N PRO A 79 5.26 -8.79 -35.61
CA PRO A 79 5.91 -8.95 -34.29
C PRO A 79 5.04 -8.65 -33.07
N ALA A 80 3.78 -8.20 -33.26
CA ALA A 80 2.92 -7.75 -32.16
C ALA A 80 2.60 -8.86 -31.14
N ASN A 81 2.39 -10.09 -31.62
CA ASN A 81 2.16 -11.26 -30.77
C ASN A 81 3.36 -11.53 -29.85
N PHE A 82 4.58 -11.53 -30.38
CA PHE A 82 5.81 -11.74 -29.60
C PHE A 82 5.98 -10.66 -28.53
N ILE A 83 5.81 -9.40 -28.89
CA ILE A 83 5.89 -8.28 -27.93
C ILE A 83 4.80 -8.41 -26.86
N GLY A 84 3.58 -8.77 -27.26
CA GLY A 84 2.47 -9.04 -26.34
C GLY A 84 2.80 -10.14 -25.33
N CYS A 85 3.38 -11.26 -25.78
CA CYS A 85 3.85 -12.35 -24.91
C CYS A 85 4.90 -11.85 -23.91
N CYS A 86 5.90 -11.11 -24.36
CA CYS A 86 6.96 -10.57 -23.50
C CYS A 86 6.38 -9.65 -22.42
N LEU A 87 5.46 -8.76 -22.79
CA LEU A 87 4.80 -7.83 -21.85
C LEU A 87 3.87 -8.53 -20.86
N ILE A 88 3.38 -9.75 -21.16
CA ILE A 88 2.59 -10.54 -20.23
C ILE A 88 3.49 -11.38 -19.31
N ILE A 89 4.49 -12.06 -19.86
CA ILE A 89 5.24 -13.11 -19.15
C ILE A 89 6.42 -12.54 -18.35
N ILE A 90 7.26 -11.69 -18.96
CA ILE A 90 8.51 -11.19 -18.34
C ILE A 90 8.24 -10.49 -16.99
N PRO A 91 7.22 -9.62 -16.86
CA PRO A 91 6.92 -8.97 -15.59
C PRO A 91 6.63 -9.93 -14.44
N TYR A 92 6.04 -11.10 -14.73
CA TYR A 92 5.73 -12.11 -13.72
C TYR A 92 6.90 -13.06 -13.44
N LEU A 93 7.79 -13.29 -14.41
CA LEU A 93 8.99 -14.11 -14.23
C LEU A 93 10.08 -13.39 -13.42
N ASN A 94 10.30 -12.10 -13.71
CA ASN A 94 11.33 -11.30 -13.05
C ASN A 94 10.91 -10.79 -11.67
N ALA A 95 9.91 -11.44 -11.10
CA ALA A 95 9.18 -10.88 -10.00
C ALA A 95 9.75 -11.42 -8.68
N ASN A 96 10.98 -11.00 -8.39
CA ASN A 96 11.54 -10.99 -7.04
C ASN A 96 10.76 -9.94 -6.23
N PHE A 97 9.50 -10.23 -5.92
CA PHE A 97 8.66 -9.27 -5.22
C PHE A 97 9.06 -9.27 -3.73
N SER A 98 9.55 -8.15 -3.22
CA SER A 98 9.69 -7.94 -1.77
C SER A 98 8.49 -7.14 -1.30
N VAL A 99 7.66 -7.68 -0.40
CA VAL A 99 6.47 -6.98 0.13
C VAL A 99 6.83 -5.72 0.91
N GLN A 100 8.09 -5.59 1.31
CA GLN A 100 8.62 -4.41 1.99
C GLN A 100 9.01 -3.29 1.02
N GLU A 101 8.99 -3.56 -0.27
CA GLU A 101 9.55 -2.74 -1.34
C GLU A 101 8.58 -2.68 -2.51
N ILE A 102 7.63 -1.74 -2.47
CA ILE A 102 6.77 -1.52 -3.62
C ILE A 102 7.54 -0.63 -4.59
N SER A 103 7.94 -1.16 -5.74
CA SER A 103 8.42 -0.36 -6.88
C SER A 103 7.23 0.24 -7.64
N ILE A 104 7.43 1.40 -8.28
CA ILE A 104 6.43 2.02 -9.17
C ILE A 104 5.97 1.08 -10.27
N PHE A 105 6.85 0.16 -10.67
CA PHE A 105 6.54 -0.89 -11.62
C PHE A 105 5.28 -1.67 -11.25
N TRP A 106 5.04 -1.91 -9.96
CA TRP A 106 3.93 -2.72 -9.48
C TRP A 106 2.57 -2.06 -9.71
N TYR A 107 2.48 -0.75 -9.50
CA TYR A 107 1.25 0.02 -9.79
C TYR A 107 0.89 0.00 -11.27
N PHE A 108 1.88 -0.09 -12.17
CA PHE A 108 1.67 -0.10 -13.61
C PHE A 108 1.64 -1.51 -14.23
N LEU A 109 1.87 -2.56 -13.44
CA LEU A 109 1.84 -3.96 -13.90
C LEU A 109 0.48 -4.33 -14.55
N PRO A 110 -0.69 -3.97 -14.00
CA PRO A 110 -1.98 -4.13 -14.68
C PRO A 110 -2.02 -3.49 -16.07
N LEU A 111 -1.44 -2.29 -16.22
CA LEU A 111 -1.44 -1.58 -17.50
C LEU A 111 -0.51 -2.25 -18.51
N ILE A 112 0.71 -2.63 -18.09
CA ILE A 112 1.70 -3.31 -18.94
C ILE A 112 1.10 -4.62 -19.48
N THR A 113 0.52 -5.43 -18.60
CA THR A 113 -0.09 -6.72 -18.98
C THR A 113 -1.36 -6.54 -19.80
N SER A 114 -2.13 -5.46 -19.60
CA SER A 114 -3.29 -5.12 -20.44
C SER A 114 -2.88 -4.66 -21.85
N VAL A 115 -1.78 -3.89 -21.99
CA VAL A 115 -1.20 -3.54 -23.29
C VAL A 115 -0.68 -4.79 -23.99
N GLY A 116 0.02 -5.66 -23.26
CA GLY A 116 0.46 -6.96 -23.76
C GLY A 116 -0.69 -7.81 -24.27
N PHE A 117 -1.79 -7.88 -23.51
CA PHE A 117 -3.01 -8.57 -23.92
C PHE A 117 -3.66 -7.96 -25.17
N ALA A 118 -3.75 -6.63 -25.27
CA ALA A 118 -4.33 -5.97 -26.43
C ALA A 118 -3.51 -6.22 -27.71
N LEU A 119 -2.18 -6.20 -27.62
CA LEU A 119 -1.28 -6.55 -28.72
C LEU A 119 -1.37 -8.03 -29.09
N LEU A 120 -1.45 -8.92 -28.10
CA LEU A 120 -1.65 -10.35 -28.31
C LEU A 120 -2.97 -10.63 -29.03
N ALA A 121 -4.05 -9.95 -28.64
CA ALA A 121 -5.38 -10.18 -29.17
C ALA A 121 -5.58 -9.58 -30.57
N SER A 122 -5.00 -8.42 -30.89
CA SER A 122 -5.38 -7.68 -32.12
C SER A 122 -4.26 -6.88 -32.78
N GLY A 123 -3.01 -7.10 -32.36
CA GLY A 123 -1.84 -6.46 -32.93
C GLY A 123 -1.81 -4.93 -32.77
N PHE A 124 -0.85 -4.29 -33.44
CA PHE A 124 -0.68 -2.83 -33.36
C PHE A 124 -1.86 -2.05 -33.94
N GLN A 125 -2.44 -2.54 -35.04
CA GLN A 125 -3.54 -1.86 -35.72
C GLN A 125 -4.84 -1.96 -34.91
N GLY A 126 -5.10 -3.11 -34.27
CA GLY A 126 -6.31 -3.36 -33.49
C GLY A 126 -6.29 -2.82 -32.07
N ILE A 127 -5.15 -2.35 -31.53
CA ILE A 127 -5.04 -1.89 -30.12
C ILE A 127 -6.06 -0.80 -29.76
N LYS A 128 -6.47 0.03 -30.73
CA LYS A 128 -7.44 1.12 -30.54
C LYS A 128 -8.81 0.60 -30.07
N GLN A 129 -9.18 -0.63 -30.40
CA GLN A 129 -10.45 -1.23 -29.95
C GLN A 129 -10.48 -1.47 -28.43
N PHE A 130 -9.30 -1.53 -27.78
CA PHE A 130 -9.16 -1.69 -26.34
C PHE A 130 -8.95 -0.36 -25.60
N ARG A 131 -9.00 0.79 -26.27
CA ARG A 131 -8.65 2.11 -25.69
C ARG A 131 -9.37 2.38 -24.36
N ARG A 132 -10.67 2.09 -24.26
CA ARG A 132 -11.43 2.33 -23.02
C ARG A 132 -10.88 1.50 -21.85
N TYR A 133 -10.54 0.24 -22.11
CA TYR A 133 -9.99 -0.67 -21.10
C TYR A 133 -8.56 -0.29 -20.70
N LEU A 134 -7.73 0.11 -21.66
CA LEU A 134 -6.37 0.58 -21.36
C LEU A 134 -6.38 1.90 -20.56
N VAL A 135 -7.28 2.82 -20.90
CA VAL A 135 -7.43 4.10 -20.18
C VAL A 135 -7.85 3.88 -18.73
N ILE A 136 -8.86 3.05 -18.49
CA ILE A 136 -9.30 2.80 -17.10
C ILE A 136 -8.22 2.08 -16.28
N THR A 137 -7.54 1.09 -16.84
CA THR A 137 -6.43 0.39 -16.15
C THR A 137 -5.25 1.34 -15.87
N ALA A 138 -5.00 2.34 -16.72
CA ALA A 138 -3.98 3.36 -16.47
C ALA A 138 -4.40 4.37 -15.38
N ILE A 139 -5.69 4.73 -15.34
CA ILE A 139 -6.21 5.72 -14.39
C ILE A 139 -6.20 5.19 -12.95
N PHE A 140 -6.50 3.91 -12.73
CA PHE A 140 -6.56 3.32 -11.39
C PHE A 140 -5.34 3.62 -10.50
N PRO A 141 -4.10 3.27 -10.90
CA PRO A 141 -2.91 3.62 -10.11
C PRO A 141 -2.65 5.13 -10.06
N LEU A 142 -2.98 5.86 -11.13
CA LEU A 142 -2.76 7.31 -11.20
C LEU A 142 -3.61 8.09 -10.21
N VAL A 143 -4.87 7.68 -10.00
CA VAL A 143 -5.78 8.30 -9.02
C VAL A 143 -5.18 8.22 -7.61
N GLU A 144 -4.64 7.05 -7.25
CA GLU A 144 -4.03 6.85 -5.94
C GLU A 144 -2.83 7.76 -5.73
N ILE A 145 -1.92 7.81 -6.70
CA ILE A 145 -0.72 8.67 -6.66
C ILE A 145 -1.13 10.15 -6.58
N LEU A 146 -2.04 10.59 -7.45
CA LEU A 146 -2.43 11.99 -7.57
C LEU A 146 -3.15 12.49 -6.31
N VAL A 147 -4.08 11.72 -5.75
CA VAL A 147 -4.83 12.13 -4.56
C VAL A 147 -3.94 12.17 -3.33
N LYS A 148 -3.03 11.19 -3.16
CA LYS A 148 -2.04 11.22 -2.07
C LYS A 148 -1.13 12.44 -2.16
N LEU A 149 -0.64 12.73 -3.37
CA LEU A 149 0.20 13.92 -3.63
C LEU A 149 -0.56 15.21 -3.34
N LEU A 150 -1.79 15.35 -3.82
CA LEU A 150 -2.64 16.51 -3.58
C LEU A 150 -2.89 16.70 -2.08
N GLY A 151 -3.18 15.62 -1.36
CA GLY A 151 -3.39 15.62 0.08
C GLY A 151 -2.22 16.18 0.89
N ILE A 152 -0.99 15.84 0.47
CA ILE A 152 0.24 16.38 1.08
C ILE A 152 0.35 17.88 0.81
N LEU A 153 0.13 18.32 -0.43
CA LEU A 153 0.22 19.73 -0.82
C LEU A 153 -0.74 20.62 -0.03
N ILE A 154 -1.98 20.16 0.20
CA ILE A 154 -3.00 20.91 0.92
C ILE A 154 -2.98 20.70 2.45
N LYS A 155 -2.02 19.91 2.98
CA LYS A 155 -1.95 19.53 4.39
C LYS A 155 -3.29 18.97 4.91
N ILE A 156 -3.82 17.95 4.22
CA ILE A 156 -5.15 17.40 4.50
C ILE A 156 -5.36 17.02 5.97
N THR A 157 -4.30 16.60 6.67
CA THR A 157 -4.34 16.19 8.08
C THR A 157 -4.78 17.33 8.99
N VAL A 158 -4.26 18.54 8.77
CA VAL A 158 -4.64 19.75 9.51
C VAL A 158 -6.08 20.15 9.18
N ILE A 159 -6.48 20.05 7.91
CA ILE A 159 -7.85 20.34 7.49
C ILE A 159 -8.83 19.36 8.16
N SER A 160 -8.54 18.06 8.11
CA SER A 160 -9.33 17.02 8.77
C SER A 160 -9.41 17.21 10.29
N ALA A 161 -8.30 17.57 10.95
CA ALA A 161 -8.28 17.86 12.38
C ALA A 161 -9.21 19.04 12.74
N LYS A 162 -9.16 20.13 11.97
CA LYS A 162 -10.04 21.30 12.17
C LYS A 162 -11.51 20.95 12.00
N PHE A 163 -11.88 20.24 10.93
CA PHE A 163 -13.27 19.82 10.73
C PHE A 163 -13.75 18.85 11.81
N THR A 164 -12.88 17.95 12.28
CA THR A 164 -13.19 17.02 13.37
C THR A 164 -13.45 17.77 14.67
N SER A 165 -12.58 18.71 15.05
CA SER A 165 -12.78 19.53 16.24
C SER A 165 -14.01 20.42 16.13
N PHE A 166 -14.27 21.00 14.96
CA PHE A 166 -15.51 21.75 14.73
C PHE A 166 -16.76 20.88 14.95
N LEU A 167 -16.77 19.64 14.43
CA LEU A 167 -17.86 18.70 14.65
C LEU A 167 -18.02 18.33 16.13
N LEU A 168 -16.91 18.05 16.83
CA LEU A 168 -16.94 17.73 18.27
C LEU A 168 -17.46 18.91 19.09
N TRP A 169 -17.02 20.13 18.79
CA TRP A 169 -17.53 21.35 19.42
C TRP A 169 -19.03 21.54 19.16
N TYR A 170 -19.48 21.32 17.93
CA TYR A 170 -20.90 21.38 17.57
C TYR A 170 -21.74 20.34 18.34
N LEU A 171 -21.17 19.17 18.66
CA LEU A 171 -21.79 18.14 19.49
C LEU A 171 -21.71 18.43 21.01
N GLY A 172 -21.11 19.56 21.41
CA GLY A 172 -21.04 20.00 22.80
C GLY A 172 -19.78 19.58 23.56
N PHE A 173 -18.74 19.09 22.87
CA PHE A 173 -17.47 18.73 23.50
C PHE A 173 -16.45 19.87 23.45
N ASP A 174 -15.72 20.07 24.55
CA ASP A 174 -14.59 21.00 24.62
C ASP A 174 -13.38 20.42 23.87
N SER A 175 -13.39 20.61 22.55
CA SER A 175 -12.29 20.17 21.69
C SER A 175 -11.38 21.33 21.32
N THR A 176 -10.08 21.05 21.26
CA THR A 176 -9.06 22.00 20.82
C THR A 176 -8.17 21.36 19.76
N THR A 177 -7.60 22.20 18.88
CA THR A 177 -6.68 21.72 17.83
C THR A 177 -5.33 22.40 17.90
N GLN A 178 -4.28 21.61 17.69
CA GLN A 178 -2.91 22.10 17.54
C GLN A 178 -2.28 21.43 16.31
N GLY A 179 -2.36 22.10 15.16
CA GLY A 179 -1.93 21.50 13.89
C GLY A 179 -2.84 20.33 13.48
N ALA A 180 -2.29 19.11 13.44
CA ALA A 180 -3.03 17.89 13.16
C ALA A 180 -3.52 17.18 14.44
N LEU A 181 -3.17 17.69 15.62
CA LEU A 181 -3.62 17.13 16.90
C LEU A 181 -5.02 17.64 17.24
N VAL A 182 -5.87 16.72 17.71
CA VAL A 182 -7.21 17.02 18.25
C VAL A 182 -7.25 16.53 19.69
N SER A 183 -7.50 17.43 20.63
CA SER A 183 -7.62 17.10 22.06
C SER A 183 -9.07 17.24 22.51
N VAL A 184 -9.60 16.23 23.18
CA VAL A 184 -10.98 16.18 23.71
C VAL A 184 -11.04 15.21 24.90
N ASN A 185 -11.82 15.53 25.94
CA ASN A 185 -12.04 14.67 27.14
C ASN A 185 -10.75 14.10 27.75
N ASN A 186 -9.72 14.94 27.95
CA ASN A 186 -8.38 14.57 28.44
C ASN A 186 -7.60 13.59 27.53
N GLY A 187 -8.12 13.28 26.35
CA GLY A 187 -7.49 12.52 25.31
C GLY A 187 -6.92 13.40 24.20
N THR A 188 -5.96 12.88 23.43
CA THR A 188 -5.42 13.56 22.25
C THR A 188 -5.13 12.55 21.16
N ILE A 189 -5.59 12.83 19.95
CA ILE A 189 -5.31 12.05 18.75
C ILE A 189 -4.45 12.86 17.78
N ASP A 190 -3.53 12.19 17.08
CA ASP A 190 -2.78 12.75 15.95
C ASP A 190 -3.42 12.28 14.65
N VAL A 191 -3.94 13.22 13.86
CA VAL A 191 -4.63 12.89 12.60
C VAL A 191 -3.59 12.59 11.52
N LEU A 192 -3.39 11.29 11.26
CA LEU A 192 -2.51 10.81 10.20
C LEU A 192 -3.20 10.78 8.84
N SER A 193 -2.40 10.82 7.77
CA SER A 193 -2.89 10.83 6.38
C SER A 193 -3.85 9.68 6.07
N GLU A 194 -3.59 8.49 6.61
CA GLU A 194 -4.41 7.29 6.43
C GLU A 194 -5.75 7.34 7.17
N CYS A 195 -5.92 8.28 8.12
CA CYS A 195 -7.16 8.50 8.85
C CYS A 195 -8.02 9.63 8.26
N THR A 196 -7.53 10.29 7.20
CA THR A 196 -8.23 11.42 6.55
C THR A 196 -9.28 10.96 5.52
N ALA A 197 -9.82 11.90 4.75
CA ALA A 197 -10.69 11.61 3.60
C ALA A 197 -9.97 10.87 2.47
N ILE A 198 -8.63 10.88 2.41
CA ILE A 198 -7.85 10.36 1.27
C ILE A 198 -8.20 8.91 0.90
N PRO A 199 -8.15 7.91 1.81
CA PRO A 199 -8.36 6.52 1.41
C PRO A 199 -9.75 6.28 0.83
N LEU A 200 -10.76 6.89 1.46
CA LEU A 200 -12.15 6.78 1.04
C LEU A 200 -12.41 7.55 -0.26
N LEU A 201 -11.78 8.71 -0.44
CA LEU A 201 -11.85 9.48 -1.67
C LEU A 201 -11.25 8.71 -2.84
N ILE A 202 -10.07 8.09 -2.69
CA ILE A 202 -9.45 7.26 -3.73
C ILE A 202 -10.39 6.13 -4.16
N LEU A 203 -10.99 5.45 -3.17
CA LEU A 203 -11.92 4.34 -3.38
C LEU A 203 -13.14 4.78 -4.22
N LEU A 204 -13.79 5.88 -3.84
CA LEU A 204 -14.97 6.40 -4.54
C LEU A 204 -14.64 7.05 -5.89
N LEU A 205 -13.47 7.68 -6.04
CA LEU A 205 -13.01 8.23 -7.32
C LEU A 205 -12.72 7.11 -8.33
N LYS A 206 -12.04 6.03 -7.93
CA LYS A 206 -11.81 4.86 -8.80
C LYS A 206 -13.16 4.25 -9.23
N ALA A 207 -14.14 4.14 -8.33
CA ALA A 207 -15.49 3.70 -8.67
C ALA A 207 -16.20 4.67 -9.65
N SER A 208 -16.03 5.97 -9.47
CA SER A 208 -16.56 7.01 -10.38
C SER A 208 -15.98 6.87 -11.80
N PHE A 209 -14.66 6.68 -11.93
CA PHE A 209 -14.02 6.44 -13.23
C PHE A 209 -14.52 5.15 -13.88
N LEU A 210 -14.72 4.10 -13.09
CA LEU A 210 -15.28 2.84 -13.57
C LEU A 210 -16.67 3.02 -14.18
N LEU A 211 -17.57 3.72 -13.46
CA LEU A 211 -18.91 4.02 -13.95
C LEU A 211 -18.87 4.85 -15.23
N ILE A 212 -18.07 5.91 -15.29
CA ILE A 212 -18.06 6.82 -16.44
C ILE A 212 -17.45 6.17 -17.69
N ILE A 213 -16.39 5.39 -17.54
CA ILE A 213 -15.67 4.84 -18.70
C ILE A 213 -16.36 3.59 -19.26
N LEU A 214 -16.84 2.70 -18.38
CA LEU A 214 -17.44 1.43 -18.80
C LEU A 214 -18.97 1.50 -18.90
N PHE A 215 -19.61 2.30 -18.06
CA PHE A 215 -21.07 2.39 -17.94
C PHE A 215 -21.61 3.82 -18.13
N PRO A 216 -21.17 4.59 -19.14
CA PRO A 216 -21.55 6.00 -19.29
C PRO A 216 -23.07 6.20 -19.42
N SER A 217 -23.80 5.21 -19.93
CA SER A 217 -25.26 5.27 -20.09
C SER A 217 -26.02 5.29 -18.76
N PHE A 218 -25.42 4.82 -17.66
CA PHE A 218 -26.04 4.84 -16.34
C PHE A 218 -26.07 6.24 -15.72
N LEU A 219 -25.42 7.24 -16.32
CA LEU A 219 -25.24 8.56 -15.73
C LEU A 219 -25.98 9.62 -16.52
N LYS A 220 -26.78 10.43 -15.81
CA LYS A 220 -27.38 11.64 -16.39
C LYS A 220 -26.35 12.78 -16.53
N ASN A 221 -25.38 12.84 -15.61
CA ASN A 221 -24.33 13.85 -15.57
C ASN A 221 -22.98 13.19 -15.26
N THR A 222 -21.99 13.39 -16.14
CA THR A 222 -20.64 12.83 -16.02
C THR A 222 -19.88 13.33 -14.80
N TYR A 223 -20.13 14.55 -14.31
CA TYR A 223 -19.40 15.12 -13.18
C TYR A 223 -19.95 14.72 -11.82
N LEU A 224 -21.21 14.29 -11.77
CA LEU A 224 -21.93 13.99 -10.54
C LEU A 224 -21.24 12.92 -9.66
N PRO A 225 -20.76 11.77 -10.19
CA PRO A 225 -20.05 10.78 -9.37
C PRO A 225 -18.83 11.35 -8.64
N PHE A 226 -18.06 12.23 -9.27
CA PHE A 226 -16.88 12.83 -8.66
C PHE A 226 -17.25 13.78 -7.51
N ILE A 227 -18.30 14.60 -7.69
CA ILE A 227 -18.77 15.51 -6.64
C ILE A 227 -19.27 14.70 -5.43
N ILE A 228 -20.09 13.67 -5.68
CA ILE A 228 -20.60 12.78 -4.63
C ILE A 228 -19.43 12.09 -3.91
N SER A 229 -18.41 11.64 -4.63
CA SER A 229 -17.21 11.01 -4.04
C SER A 229 -16.51 11.94 -3.04
N VAL A 230 -16.32 13.22 -3.41
CA VAL A 230 -15.69 14.23 -2.53
C VAL A 230 -16.54 14.49 -1.29
N VAL A 231 -17.85 14.66 -1.46
CA VAL A 231 -18.77 14.95 -0.34
C VAL A 231 -18.85 13.78 0.63
N ILE A 232 -19.13 12.56 0.13
CA ILE A 232 -19.26 11.37 0.96
C ILE A 232 -17.95 11.07 1.69
N SER A 233 -16.81 11.08 0.98
CA SER A 233 -15.52 10.80 1.62
C SER A 233 -15.16 11.81 2.71
N GLY A 234 -15.42 13.10 2.48
CA GLY A 234 -15.20 14.14 3.49
C GLY A 234 -16.05 13.92 4.74
N VAL A 235 -17.37 13.74 4.56
CA VAL A 235 -18.32 13.59 5.68
C VAL A 235 -18.03 12.35 6.52
N PHE A 236 -17.93 11.17 5.88
CA PHE A 236 -17.72 9.92 6.61
C PHE A 236 -16.36 9.87 7.31
N SER A 237 -15.31 10.45 6.72
CA SER A 237 -14.00 10.51 7.39
C SER A 237 -14.00 11.45 8.60
N VAL A 238 -14.70 12.59 8.55
CA VAL A 238 -14.81 13.48 9.71
C VAL A 238 -15.61 12.82 10.84
N ILE A 239 -16.71 12.13 10.52
CA ILE A 239 -17.48 11.37 11.51
C ILE A 239 -16.61 10.28 12.15
N ARG A 240 -15.86 9.50 11.35
CA ARG A 240 -14.96 8.47 11.87
C ARG A 240 -13.91 9.05 12.82
N LEU A 241 -13.27 10.16 12.45
CA LEU A 241 -12.28 10.83 13.28
C LEU A 241 -12.88 11.33 14.60
N ALA A 242 -14.11 11.86 14.58
CA ALA A 242 -14.81 12.29 15.79
C ALA A 242 -15.07 11.11 16.74
N ILE A 243 -15.51 9.96 16.21
CA ILE A 243 -15.68 8.74 17.02
C ILE A 243 -14.35 8.32 17.64
N ILE A 244 -13.27 8.24 16.84
CA ILE A 244 -11.93 7.86 17.31
C ILE A 244 -11.45 8.82 18.42
N ALA A 245 -11.68 10.12 18.26
CA ALA A 245 -11.31 11.13 19.26
C ALA A 245 -12.06 10.92 20.59
N LEU A 246 -13.36 10.60 20.53
CA LEU A 246 -14.19 10.39 21.73
C LEU A 246 -13.81 9.12 22.49
N VAL A 247 -13.37 8.07 21.80
CA VAL A 247 -13.00 6.79 22.42
C VAL A 247 -11.51 6.65 22.74
N VAL A 248 -10.70 7.70 22.53
CA VAL A 248 -9.23 7.62 22.65
C VAL A 248 -8.73 7.14 24.02
N THR A 249 -9.50 7.39 25.09
CA THR A 249 -9.16 6.93 26.45
C THR A 249 -9.49 5.45 26.68
N ASP A 250 -10.41 4.89 25.91
CA ASP A 250 -10.80 3.48 25.95
C ASP A 250 -10.01 2.70 24.88
N LYS A 251 -8.90 2.08 25.29
CA LYS A 251 -7.97 1.41 24.36
C LYS A 251 -8.64 0.34 23.48
N PRO A 252 -9.46 -0.60 24.01
CA PRO A 252 -10.22 -1.53 23.18
C PRO A 252 -11.07 -0.85 22.10
N ALA A 253 -11.87 0.16 22.49
CA ALA A 253 -12.75 0.86 21.56
C ALA A 253 -11.94 1.67 20.52
N PHE A 254 -10.90 2.36 20.98
CA PHE A 254 -9.96 3.07 20.11
C PHE A 254 -9.36 2.13 19.08
N ASN A 255 -8.83 0.98 19.50
CA ASN A 255 -8.21 0.01 18.59
C ASN A 255 -9.21 -0.51 17.54
N TYR A 256 -10.47 -0.73 17.91
CA TYR A 256 -11.51 -1.15 16.98
C TYR A 256 -11.82 -0.10 15.91
N TRP A 257 -12.12 1.14 16.33
CA TRP A 257 -12.51 2.23 15.42
C TRP A 257 -11.33 2.76 14.59
N HIS A 258 -10.14 2.76 15.18
CA HIS A 258 -8.89 3.12 14.49
C HIS A 258 -8.45 2.03 13.51
N GLY A 259 -8.66 0.76 13.84
CA GLY A 259 -8.27 -0.38 13.01
C GLY A 259 -9.07 -0.54 11.70
N SER A 260 -8.73 -1.58 10.95
CA SER A 260 -9.36 -1.89 9.66
C SER A 260 -10.85 -2.17 9.78
N GLN A 261 -11.27 -2.90 10.82
CA GLN A 261 -12.68 -3.26 11.04
C GLN A 261 -13.58 -2.03 11.12
N GLY A 262 -13.23 -1.05 11.95
CA GLY A 262 -13.94 0.22 12.03
C GLY A 262 -13.91 0.96 10.70
N GLY A 263 -12.74 1.04 10.04
CA GLY A 263 -12.59 1.66 8.72
C GLY A 263 -13.46 1.03 7.63
N ASP A 264 -13.58 -0.29 7.61
CA ASP A 264 -14.35 -1.05 6.62
C ASP A 264 -15.85 -0.77 6.72
N ILE A 265 -16.37 -0.53 7.93
CA ILE A 265 -17.77 -0.09 8.11
C ILE A 265 -18.01 1.23 7.36
N PHE A 266 -17.13 2.21 7.54
CA PHE A 266 -17.24 3.49 6.84
C PHE A 266 -17.11 3.35 5.32
N ALA A 267 -16.25 2.44 4.85
CA ALA A 267 -16.11 2.14 3.43
C ALA A 267 -17.40 1.54 2.84
N VAL A 268 -17.99 0.53 3.50
CA VAL A 268 -19.24 -0.10 3.07
C VAL A 268 -20.39 0.90 3.07
N LEU A 269 -20.57 1.67 4.14
CA LEU A 269 -21.61 2.70 4.23
C LEU A 269 -21.48 3.74 3.11
N SER A 270 -20.24 4.17 2.83
CA SER A 270 -19.97 5.12 1.76
C SER A 270 -20.27 4.56 0.39
N PHE A 271 -19.92 3.29 0.13
CA PHE A 271 -20.26 2.62 -1.13
C PHE A 271 -21.77 2.44 -1.31
N LEU A 272 -22.48 2.05 -0.25
CA LEU A 272 -23.93 1.92 -0.29
C LEU A 272 -24.58 3.27 -0.58
N LEU A 273 -24.19 4.33 0.14
CA LEU A 273 -24.74 5.67 -0.08
C LEU A 273 -24.38 6.21 -1.48
N PHE A 274 -23.15 6.01 -1.93
CA PHE A 274 -22.70 6.38 -3.27
C PHE A 274 -23.54 5.65 -4.33
N GLY A 275 -23.65 4.33 -4.22
CA GLY A 275 -24.39 3.49 -5.16
C GLY A 275 -25.88 3.83 -5.20
N THR A 276 -26.54 3.96 -4.04
CA THR A 276 -27.98 4.31 -3.97
C THR A 276 -28.24 5.70 -4.53
N THR A 277 -27.39 6.68 -4.23
CA THR A 277 -27.50 8.04 -4.78
C THR A 277 -27.36 8.03 -6.29
N ILE A 278 -26.36 7.32 -6.83
CA ILE A 278 -26.17 7.19 -8.28
C ILE A 278 -27.37 6.48 -8.93
N LEU A 279 -27.87 5.39 -8.34
CA LEU A 279 -29.04 4.67 -8.85
C LEU A 279 -30.31 5.54 -8.86
N PHE A 280 -30.55 6.30 -7.79
CA PHE A 280 -31.70 7.18 -7.68
C PHE A 280 -31.65 8.34 -8.69
N LEU A 281 -30.45 8.84 -8.97
CA LEU A 281 -30.22 9.91 -9.95
C LEU A 281 -30.01 9.39 -11.38
N SER A 282 -29.97 8.07 -11.56
CA SER A 282 -29.78 7.42 -12.85
C SER A 282 -31.03 7.59 -13.72
N PRO A 283 -30.87 7.84 -15.03
CA PRO A 283 -32.02 7.83 -15.94
C PRO A 283 -32.71 6.47 -15.89
N ASN A 284 -34.05 6.48 -15.83
CA ASN A 284 -34.86 5.26 -15.82
C ASN A 284 -34.59 4.46 -17.11
N HIS A 285 -33.68 3.48 -17.04
CA HIS A 285 -33.28 2.70 -18.20
C HIS A 285 -34.30 1.59 -18.44
N GLN A 286 -35.11 1.73 -19.48
CA GLN A 286 -35.62 0.55 -20.18
C GLN A 286 -34.39 -0.15 -20.75
N ILE A 287 -34.06 -1.33 -20.20
CA ILE A 287 -33.00 -2.19 -20.73
C ILE A 287 -33.27 -2.37 -22.23
N PRO A 288 -32.40 -1.91 -23.14
CA PRO A 288 -32.60 -2.16 -24.55
C PRO A 288 -32.57 -3.68 -24.74
N SER A 289 -33.72 -4.26 -25.07
CA SER A 289 -33.87 -5.66 -25.44
C SER A 289 -33.33 -5.91 -26.85
N SER A 290 -32.18 -5.31 -27.21
CA SER A 290 -31.51 -5.61 -28.46
C SER A 290 -30.67 -6.87 -28.26
N LEU A 291 -31.34 -8.02 -28.33
CA LEU A 291 -30.67 -9.28 -28.64
C LEU A 291 -30.10 -9.10 -30.05
N SER A 292 -28.83 -8.70 -30.16
CA SER A 292 -28.17 -8.53 -31.45
C SER A 292 -28.28 -9.84 -32.24
N LYS A 293 -28.72 -9.74 -33.49
CA LYS A 293 -28.68 -10.83 -34.46
C LYS A 293 -27.21 -11.28 -34.55
N VAL A 294 -26.93 -12.49 -34.06
CA VAL A 294 -25.60 -13.11 -34.17
C VAL A 294 -25.34 -13.39 -35.64
N THR A 295 -24.54 -12.54 -36.29
CA THR A 295 -23.94 -12.86 -37.59
C THR A 295 -22.88 -13.93 -37.37
N SER A 296 -23.04 -15.05 -38.08
CA SER A 296 -22.11 -16.17 -38.07
C SER A 296 -20.81 -15.75 -38.75
N HIS A 297 -19.76 -15.51 -37.96
CA HIS A 297 -18.40 -15.33 -38.47
C HIS A 297 -17.62 -16.65 -38.39
N LYS A 298 -16.83 -16.93 -39.44
CA LYS A 298 -15.89 -18.05 -39.54
C LYS A 298 -14.98 -18.07 -38.30
N SER A 299 -14.96 -19.19 -37.59
CA SER A 299 -14.05 -19.43 -36.47
C SER A 299 -12.61 -19.40 -36.97
N GLN A 300 -11.80 -18.48 -36.45
CA GLN A 300 -10.36 -18.48 -36.68
C GLN A 300 -9.72 -19.73 -36.04
N PRO A 301 -8.68 -20.31 -36.65
CA PRO A 301 -7.99 -21.46 -36.10
C PRO A 301 -7.34 -21.14 -34.75
N LEU A 302 -7.18 -22.17 -33.92
CA LEU A 302 -6.54 -22.06 -32.61
C LEU A 302 -5.08 -21.61 -32.79
N SER A 303 -4.68 -20.53 -32.13
CA SER A 303 -3.29 -20.06 -32.17
C SER A 303 -2.45 -20.81 -31.15
N TYR A 304 -1.43 -21.55 -31.59
CA TYR A 304 -0.50 -22.26 -30.72
C TYR A 304 0.22 -21.31 -29.74
N SER A 305 0.49 -20.06 -30.13
CA SER A 305 1.10 -19.06 -29.24
C SER A 305 0.23 -18.80 -28.02
N ASN A 306 -1.09 -18.66 -28.23
CA ASN A 306 -2.04 -18.35 -27.16
C ASN A 306 -2.18 -19.54 -26.20
N LEU A 307 -2.07 -20.77 -26.72
CA LEU A 307 -2.09 -21.98 -25.90
C LEU A 307 -0.85 -22.06 -25.00
N ILE A 308 0.33 -21.75 -25.55
CA ILE A 308 1.59 -21.67 -24.78
C ILE A 308 1.48 -20.62 -23.67
N ILE A 309 1.00 -19.40 -23.99
CA ILE A 309 0.81 -18.34 -22.99
C ILE A 309 -0.17 -18.77 -21.90
N GLY A 310 -1.28 -19.39 -22.27
CA GLY A 310 -2.25 -19.93 -21.31
C GLY A 310 -1.60 -20.92 -20.35
N ILE A 311 -0.81 -21.86 -20.87
CA ILE A 311 -0.05 -22.82 -20.05
C ILE A 311 0.97 -22.11 -19.15
N SER A 312 1.74 -21.16 -19.69
CA SER A 312 2.72 -20.39 -18.91
C SER A 312 2.06 -19.62 -17.75
N LEU A 313 0.91 -19.00 -17.98
CA LEU A 313 0.17 -18.30 -16.95
C LEU A 313 -0.41 -19.25 -15.88
N ILE A 314 -0.85 -20.45 -16.27
CA ILE A 314 -1.26 -21.49 -15.31
C ILE A 314 -0.08 -21.93 -14.45
N ILE A 315 1.10 -22.14 -15.05
CA ILE A 315 2.32 -22.49 -14.30
C ILE A 315 2.68 -21.37 -13.33
N ILE A 316 2.66 -20.11 -13.77
CA ILE A 316 2.94 -18.94 -12.93
C ILE A 316 1.94 -18.85 -11.76
N LEU A 317 0.64 -18.96 -12.05
CA LEU A 317 -0.39 -18.94 -11.03
C LEU A 317 -0.24 -20.10 -10.04
N SER A 318 0.04 -21.31 -10.54
CA SER A 318 0.27 -22.49 -9.71
C SER A 318 1.50 -22.32 -8.81
N ASN A 319 2.59 -21.75 -9.34
CA ASN A 319 3.78 -21.42 -8.58
C ASN A 319 3.45 -20.44 -7.43
N PHE A 320 2.70 -19.37 -7.72
CA PHE A 320 2.23 -18.48 -6.65
C PHE A 320 1.38 -19.25 -5.62
N SER A 321 0.43 -20.08 -6.04
CA SER A 321 -0.41 -20.84 -5.10
C SER A 321 0.37 -21.84 -4.25
N LEU A 322 1.34 -22.57 -4.82
CA LEU A 322 2.13 -23.58 -4.13
C LEU A 322 3.22 -22.96 -3.25
N HIS A 323 3.82 -21.88 -3.69
CA HIS A 323 4.82 -21.13 -2.94
C HIS A 323 4.18 -19.85 -2.40
N THR A 324 3.61 -19.95 -1.21
CA THR A 324 3.02 -18.79 -0.49
C THR A 324 4.04 -17.67 -0.22
N SER A 325 5.34 -17.99 -0.26
CA SER A 325 6.46 -17.03 -0.17
C SER A 325 7.08 -16.65 -1.53
N ALA A 326 6.64 -17.23 -2.65
CA ALA A 326 7.07 -16.76 -3.97
C ALA A 326 6.55 -15.34 -4.19
N GLY A 327 7.48 -14.42 -4.43
CA GLY A 327 7.15 -13.01 -4.43
C GLY A 327 6.93 -12.36 -3.07
N LEU A 328 7.45 -12.97 -2.01
CA LEU A 328 7.77 -12.24 -0.80
C LEU A 328 9.25 -12.50 -0.57
N SER A 329 10.12 -11.55 -0.95
CA SER A 329 11.52 -11.60 -0.58
C SER A 329 11.57 -11.76 0.93
N LYS A 330 12.00 -12.96 1.38
CA LYS A 330 12.22 -13.21 2.79
C LYS A 330 13.17 -12.14 3.25
N VAL A 331 12.74 -11.36 4.23
CA VAL A 331 13.55 -10.32 4.82
C VAL A 331 14.81 -10.98 5.32
N THR A 332 15.92 -10.74 4.64
CA THR A 332 17.17 -11.32 5.09
C THR A 332 17.54 -10.63 6.37
N VAL A 333 17.84 -11.43 7.40
CA VAL A 333 18.38 -10.95 8.67
C VAL A 333 19.56 -10.05 8.33
N TYR A 334 19.43 -8.76 8.66
CA TYR A 334 20.49 -7.81 8.41
C TYR A 334 21.59 -8.05 9.43
N HIS A 335 22.79 -8.35 8.95
CA HIS A 335 23.95 -8.48 9.82
C HIS A 335 24.58 -7.11 10.00
N PHE A 336 24.48 -6.60 11.23
CA PHE A 336 25.14 -5.36 11.61
C PHE A 336 26.67 -5.52 11.52
N PRO A 337 27.39 -4.47 11.11
CA PRO A 337 28.85 -4.48 11.09
C PRO A 337 29.41 -4.67 12.50
N GLN A 338 30.56 -5.32 12.63
CA GLN A 338 31.22 -5.48 13.94
C GLN A 338 31.70 -4.14 14.52
N GLN A 339 31.95 -3.15 13.68
CA GLN A 339 32.40 -1.81 14.06
C GLN A 339 31.74 -0.74 13.19
N ILE A 340 31.33 0.35 13.85
CA ILE A 340 30.93 1.59 13.18
C ILE A 340 31.94 2.67 13.60
N PRO A 341 32.67 3.30 12.66
CA PRO A 341 33.65 4.32 13.01
C PRO A 341 32.94 5.59 13.51
N LEU A 342 33.31 6.04 14.69
CA LEU A 342 32.82 7.29 15.29
C LEU A 342 34.02 8.23 15.55
N PRO A 343 34.04 9.44 14.99
CA PRO A 343 35.16 10.37 15.16
C PRO A 343 35.44 10.66 16.63
N GLY A 344 36.68 10.42 17.08
CA GLY A 344 37.11 10.65 18.45
C GLY A 344 36.67 9.58 19.46
N TRP A 345 36.06 8.47 19.04
CA TRP A 345 35.60 7.38 19.91
C TRP A 345 36.22 6.05 19.51
N GLN A 346 36.78 5.33 20.49
CA GLN A 346 37.34 3.99 20.28
C GLN A 346 36.32 2.93 20.67
N LEU A 347 36.08 1.97 19.79
CA LEU A 347 35.18 0.83 20.06
C LEU A 347 35.85 -0.08 21.10
N THR A 348 35.20 -0.32 22.22
CA THR A 348 35.67 -1.24 23.26
C THR A 348 35.10 -2.64 23.06
N SER A 349 33.83 -2.75 22.66
CA SER A 349 33.17 -4.02 22.39
C SER A 349 31.91 -3.84 21.55
N SER A 350 31.51 -4.88 20.82
CA SER A 350 30.19 -4.94 20.19
C SER A 350 29.62 -6.35 20.34
N LYS A 351 28.29 -6.44 20.50
CA LYS A 351 27.59 -7.72 20.68
C LYS A 351 26.24 -7.73 19.94
N PRO A 352 25.86 -8.84 19.31
CA PRO A 352 24.53 -9.00 18.75
C PRO A 352 23.48 -9.08 19.87
N VAL A 353 22.31 -8.53 19.61
CA VAL A 353 21.16 -8.66 20.50
C VAL A 353 20.41 -9.94 20.15
N SER A 354 20.36 -10.89 21.09
CA SER A 354 19.49 -12.05 20.98
C SER A 354 18.03 -11.62 21.07
N VAL A 355 17.38 -11.45 19.92
CA VAL A 355 15.94 -11.21 19.88
C VAL A 355 15.25 -12.54 20.12
N SER A 356 14.90 -12.86 21.36
CA SER A 356 14.09 -14.04 21.66
C SER A 356 12.73 -13.88 20.98
N GLN A 357 12.46 -14.69 19.97
CA GLN A 357 11.12 -14.86 19.39
C GLN A 357 10.19 -15.43 20.46
N LYS A 358 9.64 -14.61 21.35
CA LYS A 358 8.59 -15.06 22.26
C LYS A 358 7.27 -15.19 21.48
N GLN A 359 6.87 -16.45 21.29
CA GLN A 359 5.54 -16.99 20.97
C GLN A 359 5.04 -16.92 19.52
N ASN A 360 5.57 -17.84 18.71
CA ASN A 360 4.82 -18.57 17.67
C ASN A 360 3.80 -19.58 18.25
N ASN A 361 3.37 -19.43 19.51
CA ASN A 361 2.35 -20.28 20.14
C ASN A 361 1.00 -19.54 20.26
N LEU A 362 0.66 -18.71 19.27
CA LEU A 362 -0.74 -18.49 18.90
C LEU A 362 -1.00 -19.43 17.71
N PRO A 363 -2.11 -20.19 17.69
CA PRO A 363 -2.37 -21.12 16.60
C PRO A 363 -2.27 -20.40 15.26
N GLU A 364 -1.51 -20.98 14.32
CA GLU A 364 -1.51 -20.69 12.89
C GLU A 364 -2.92 -20.93 12.33
N GLN A 365 -3.89 -20.11 12.72
CA GLN A 365 -5.27 -20.13 12.23
C GLN A 365 -6.01 -18.91 12.76
N THR A 366 -5.56 -17.72 12.38
CA THR A 366 -6.45 -16.57 12.17
C THR A 366 -6.04 -15.90 10.87
N THR A 367 -6.61 -16.42 9.78
CA THR A 367 -6.72 -15.70 8.52
C THR A 367 -7.55 -14.44 8.76
N GLY A 368 -6.86 -13.33 8.97
CA GLY A 368 -7.47 -12.00 9.09
C GLY A 368 -7.20 -11.37 10.45
N ILE A 369 -6.76 -10.11 10.37
CA ILE A 369 -6.66 -9.11 11.45
C ILE A 369 -5.27 -9.10 12.14
N GLU A 370 -4.67 -7.90 12.20
CA GLU A 370 -3.40 -7.51 12.88
C GLU A 370 -2.08 -7.40 12.09
N THR A 371 -2.07 -7.07 10.79
CA THR A 371 -0.80 -6.76 10.10
C THR A 371 -0.27 -5.34 10.28
N ASP A 372 -0.99 -4.45 10.97
CA ASP A 372 -0.49 -3.08 11.23
C ASP A 372 0.35 -2.97 12.52
N ASN A 373 0.39 -4.00 13.38
CA ASN A 373 1.00 -3.89 14.73
C ASN A 373 2.19 -4.80 15.02
N LYS A 374 2.58 -5.74 14.14
CA LYS A 374 3.78 -6.55 14.37
C LYS A 374 5.00 -5.92 13.70
N GLN A 375 5.47 -4.81 14.27
CA GLN A 375 6.84 -4.37 14.05
C GLN A 375 7.75 -5.42 14.68
N GLU A 376 8.39 -6.26 13.86
CA GLU A 376 9.33 -7.27 14.35
C GLU A 376 10.76 -6.75 14.23
N ILE A 377 11.54 -6.85 15.32
CA ILE A 377 12.98 -6.63 15.24
C ILE A 377 13.60 -7.90 14.68
N LEU A 378 14.22 -7.82 13.51
CA LEU A 378 14.87 -8.98 12.90
C LEU A 378 16.30 -9.17 13.38
N SER A 379 16.99 -8.08 13.70
CA SER A 379 18.33 -8.09 14.23
C SER A 379 18.61 -6.84 15.04
N GLY A 380 19.59 -6.93 15.93
CA GLY A 380 20.10 -5.78 16.65
C GLY A 380 21.56 -5.97 17.05
N GLN A 381 22.24 -4.87 17.31
CA GLN A 381 23.63 -4.83 17.73
C GLN A 381 23.81 -3.71 18.77
N ILE A 382 24.58 -4.01 19.81
CA ILE A 382 24.99 -3.05 20.82
C ILE A 382 26.48 -2.80 20.64
N TYR A 383 26.87 -1.53 20.60
CA TYR A 383 28.25 -1.08 20.52
C TYR A 383 28.59 -0.26 21.76
N HIS A 384 29.75 -0.53 22.34
CA HIS A 384 30.30 0.22 23.46
C HIS A 384 31.56 0.95 22.98
N TYR A 385 31.63 2.25 23.27
CA TYR A 385 32.74 3.11 22.91
C TYR A 385 33.27 3.85 24.14
N GLN A 386 34.55 4.22 24.07
CA GLN A 386 35.22 5.02 25.07
C GLN A 386 35.99 6.18 24.42
N SER A 387 35.94 7.35 25.07
CA SER A 387 36.71 8.53 24.68
C SER A 387 36.93 9.41 25.90
N SER A 388 38.19 9.74 26.21
CA SER A 388 38.55 10.68 27.30
C SER A 388 37.82 10.41 28.64
N GLY A 389 37.76 9.14 29.06
CA GLY A 389 37.09 8.72 30.30
C GLY A 389 35.55 8.63 30.23
N GLN A 390 34.94 8.95 29.09
CA GLN A 390 33.51 8.85 28.87
C GLN A 390 33.14 7.54 28.19
N SER A 391 32.00 6.97 28.56
CA SER A 391 31.42 5.78 27.92
C SER A 391 30.19 6.17 27.08
N LEU A 392 30.12 5.63 25.88
CA LEU A 392 29.02 5.77 24.94
C LEU A 392 28.51 4.37 24.59
N THR A 393 27.21 4.16 24.70
CA THR A 393 26.56 2.95 24.19
C THR A 393 25.64 3.30 23.04
N VAL A 394 25.75 2.57 21.93
CA VAL A 394 24.91 2.69 20.74
C VAL A 394 24.16 1.38 20.53
N ASN A 395 22.85 1.43 20.64
CA ASN A 395 21.96 0.30 20.38
C ASN A 395 21.29 0.53 19.03
N LEU A 396 21.43 -0.44 18.11
CA LEU A 396 20.80 -0.40 16.80
C LEU A 396 19.92 -1.62 16.61
N TYR A 397 18.71 -1.41 16.11
CA TYR A 397 17.74 -2.45 15.81
C TYR A 397 17.22 -2.28 14.39
N TYR A 398 17.16 -3.37 13.64
CA TYR A 398 16.62 -3.37 12.29
C TYR A 398 15.15 -3.79 12.34
N ILE A 399 14.27 -2.86 12.00
CA ILE A 399 12.82 -3.02 11.92
C ILE A 399 12.44 -2.91 10.45
N PRO A 400 12.02 -3.99 9.80
CA PRO A 400 11.91 -4.04 8.35
C PRO A 400 10.57 -3.48 7.83
N SER A 401 9.57 -3.37 8.70
CA SER A 401 8.28 -2.73 8.41
C SER A 401 7.90 -1.85 9.57
N SER A 402 7.95 -0.54 9.34
CA SER A 402 7.75 0.47 10.37
C SER A 402 7.21 1.77 9.76
N LEU A 403 6.59 2.58 10.61
CA LEU A 403 6.18 3.95 10.30
C LEU A 403 7.03 4.99 11.05
N GLY A 404 8.20 4.61 11.58
CA GLY A 404 9.10 5.54 12.27
C GLY A 404 8.64 6.02 13.65
N ASP A 405 7.59 5.46 14.23
CA ASP A 405 7.10 5.85 15.57
C ASP A 405 7.97 5.29 16.69
N THR A 406 8.97 6.07 17.06
CA THR A 406 9.92 5.68 18.10
C THR A 406 9.29 5.55 19.48
N GLN A 407 8.25 6.32 19.79
CA GLN A 407 7.59 6.21 21.10
C GLN A 407 6.86 4.87 21.24
N SER A 408 6.24 4.38 20.16
CA SER A 408 5.63 3.05 20.12
C SER A 408 6.66 1.94 20.25
N TYR A 409 7.87 2.08 19.68
CA TYR A 409 8.93 1.08 19.86
C TYR A 409 9.31 0.87 21.32
N TYR A 410 9.41 1.93 22.12
CA TYR A 410 9.71 1.79 23.56
C TYR A 410 8.64 1.04 24.33
N LYS A 411 7.37 1.17 23.92
CA LYS A 411 6.26 0.43 24.53
C LYS A 411 6.26 -1.03 24.08
N GLN A 412 6.44 -1.26 22.78
CA GLN A 412 6.35 -2.59 22.18
C GLN A 412 7.55 -3.48 22.52
N PHE A 413 8.75 -2.89 22.53
CA PHE A 413 9.99 -3.62 22.77
C PHE A 413 10.52 -3.44 24.19
N SER A 414 9.63 -3.19 25.15
CA SER A 414 9.99 -3.01 26.57
C SER A 414 10.67 -4.24 27.20
N TYR A 415 10.64 -5.39 26.51
CA TYR A 415 11.33 -6.61 26.91
C TYR A 415 12.82 -6.63 26.53
N LEU A 416 13.28 -5.70 25.68
CA LEU A 416 14.69 -5.65 25.28
C LEU A 416 15.58 -5.33 26.49
N PRO A 417 16.73 -6.01 26.61
CA PRO A 417 17.69 -5.70 27.66
C PRO A 417 18.21 -4.27 27.50
N ASP A 418 18.45 -3.60 28.63
CA ASP A 418 18.99 -2.24 28.71
C ASP A 418 18.15 -1.13 28.06
N LEU A 419 16.89 -1.40 27.70
CA LEU A 419 15.98 -0.37 27.20
C LEU A 419 15.45 0.49 28.36
N PRO A 420 15.78 1.79 28.44
CA PRO A 420 15.31 2.65 29.52
C PRO A 420 13.81 2.96 29.37
N LYS A 421 13.16 3.35 30.48
CA LYS A 421 11.82 3.92 30.42
C LYS A 421 11.87 5.27 29.70
N LEU A 422 11.00 5.44 28.71
CA LEU A 422 10.87 6.71 27.99
C LEU A 422 10.14 7.73 28.87
N ILE A 423 10.88 8.68 29.46
CA ILE A 423 10.35 9.68 30.39
C ILE A 423 10.52 11.07 29.80
N LYS A 424 9.42 11.79 29.58
CA LYS A 424 9.39 13.18 29.06
C LYS A 424 10.32 13.39 27.85
N PRO A 425 10.12 12.64 26.73
CA PRO A 425 10.92 12.85 25.54
C PRO A 425 10.71 14.25 24.97
N LEU A 426 11.81 14.93 24.67
CA LEU A 426 11.84 16.18 23.93
C LEU A 426 12.19 15.89 22.48
N GLU A 427 11.31 16.25 21.56
CA GLU A 427 11.62 16.21 20.14
C GLU A 427 12.57 17.37 19.78
N LYS A 428 13.65 17.08 19.04
CA LYS A 428 14.53 18.09 18.47
C LYS A 428 14.58 17.95 16.94
N VAL A 429 14.58 19.11 16.28
CA VAL A 429 14.65 19.24 14.81
C VAL A 429 16.03 19.73 14.38
N LYS A 430 16.65 19.07 13.40
CA LYS A 430 17.98 19.43 12.87
C LYS A 430 18.06 19.20 11.35
N PRO A 431 19.09 19.71 10.64
CA PRO A 431 19.18 19.66 9.17
C PRO A 431 19.10 18.25 8.54
N LYS A 432 19.48 17.19 9.28
CA LYS A 432 19.42 15.79 8.82
C LYS A 432 18.24 14.98 9.39
N GLY A 433 17.32 15.59 10.15
CA GLY A 433 16.09 14.93 10.61
C GLY A 433 15.67 15.29 12.03
N HIS A 434 14.77 14.46 12.57
CA HIS A 434 14.17 14.57 13.90
C HIS A 434 14.68 13.45 14.80
N HIS A 435 14.73 13.69 16.10
CA HIS A 435 15.05 12.68 17.11
C HIS A 435 14.42 13.05 18.46
N LEU A 436 14.21 12.05 19.32
CA LEU A 436 13.80 12.25 20.71
C LEU A 436 15.01 12.26 21.62
N GLN A 437 15.02 13.17 22.60
CA GLN A 437 15.99 13.18 23.70
C GLN A 437 15.27 13.06 25.04
N PHE A 438 15.83 12.27 25.95
CA PHE A 438 15.29 12.12 27.30
C PHE A 438 16.37 11.73 28.29
N SER A 439 16.04 11.74 29.58
CA SER A 439 16.96 11.35 30.65
C SER A 439 16.31 10.27 31.50
N SER A 440 17.06 9.24 31.85
CA SER A 440 16.60 8.20 32.77
C SER A 440 17.77 7.80 33.67
N GLY A 441 17.63 8.04 34.98
CA GLY A 441 18.73 7.90 35.94
C GLY A 441 19.87 8.87 35.63
N GLU A 442 21.11 8.36 35.66
CA GLU A 442 22.33 9.13 35.38
C GLU A 442 22.70 9.19 33.89
N LYS A 443 21.83 8.68 33.00
CA LYS A 443 22.07 8.64 31.56
C LYS A 443 21.14 9.56 30.79
N HIS A 444 21.70 10.23 29.80
CA HIS A 444 20.98 10.90 28.74
C HIS A 444 20.86 9.97 27.54
N TYR A 445 19.73 10.04 26.85
CA TYR A 445 19.40 9.19 25.71
C TYR A 445 18.99 10.03 24.50
N LEU A 446 19.40 9.59 23.32
CA LEU A 446 18.93 10.10 22.04
C LEU A 446 18.44 8.92 21.21
N THR A 447 17.25 9.03 20.63
CA THR A 447 16.69 7.95 19.81
C THR A 447 15.93 8.46 18.60
N ALA A 448 16.04 7.73 17.49
CA ALA A 448 15.28 8.00 16.28
C ALA A 448 15.20 6.74 15.40
N CYS A 449 14.26 6.73 14.49
CA CYS A 449 14.26 5.85 13.34
C CYS A 449 15.09 6.46 12.21
N ILE A 450 16.12 5.74 11.74
CA ILE A 450 16.91 6.11 10.55
C ILE A 450 16.32 5.36 9.35
N ASN A 451 15.89 6.10 8.33
CA ASN A 451 15.32 5.52 7.10
C ASN A 451 16.40 5.26 6.03
N SER A 452 16.01 4.67 4.91
CA SER A 452 16.92 4.32 3.82
C SER A 452 17.58 5.50 3.09
N MET A 453 17.13 6.73 3.36
CA MET A 453 17.79 7.95 2.88
C MET A 453 18.80 8.53 3.87
N GLY A 454 19.09 7.82 4.98
CA GLY A 454 19.96 8.29 6.05
C GLY A 454 19.37 9.47 6.84
N LYS A 455 18.04 9.65 6.82
CA LYS A 455 17.34 10.70 7.58
C LYS A 455 16.75 10.12 8.85
N SER A 456 16.79 10.90 9.94
CA SER A 456 16.21 10.52 11.21
C SER A 456 14.77 11.03 11.38
N THR A 457 13.94 10.22 12.01
CA THR A 457 12.52 10.52 12.29
C THR A 457 12.15 10.01 13.68
N ALA A 458 11.21 10.68 14.33
CA ALA A 458 10.71 10.30 15.65
C ALA A 458 9.23 9.88 15.62
N THR A 459 8.46 10.41 14.66
CA THR A 459 7.00 10.25 14.55
C THR A 459 6.57 9.71 13.19
N VAL A 460 5.33 9.21 13.12
CA VAL A 460 4.73 8.69 11.89
C VAL A 460 4.65 9.76 10.79
N SER A 461 4.26 10.97 11.15
CA SER A 461 4.11 12.06 10.19
C SER A 461 5.44 12.42 9.53
N GLN A 462 6.54 12.43 10.28
CA GLN A 462 7.89 12.70 9.78
C GLN A 462 8.39 11.58 8.85
N PHE A 463 8.21 10.33 9.26
CA PHE A 463 8.56 9.17 8.43
C PHE A 463 7.78 9.18 7.11
N THR A 464 6.48 9.43 7.18
CA THR A 464 5.58 9.49 6.03
C THR A 464 5.91 10.66 5.09
N ALA A 465 6.37 11.80 5.62
CA ALA A 465 6.80 12.92 4.79
C ALA A 465 8.04 12.57 3.93
N TYR A 466 8.99 11.81 4.49
CA TYR A 466 10.14 11.30 3.75
C TYR A 466 9.75 10.19 2.76
N PHE A 467 8.79 9.35 3.16
CA PHE A 467 8.23 8.29 2.36
C PHE A 467 7.62 8.78 1.03
N TYR A 468 6.89 9.89 1.05
CA TYR A 468 6.25 10.44 -0.15
C TYR A 468 7.11 11.43 -0.95
N ARG A 469 8.27 11.84 -0.43
CA ARG A 469 9.14 12.83 -1.08
C ARG A 469 9.62 12.43 -2.48
N PRO A 470 9.95 11.15 -2.79
CA PRO A 470 10.34 10.75 -4.14
C PRO A 470 9.26 11.00 -5.20
N TYR A 471 7.97 10.94 -4.84
CA TYR A 471 6.88 11.26 -5.77
C TYR A 471 6.91 12.72 -6.22
N LEU A 472 7.37 13.62 -5.35
CA LEU A 472 7.40 15.07 -5.59
C LEU A 472 8.62 15.53 -6.39
N ASN A 473 9.62 14.66 -6.62
CA ASN A 473 10.86 15.03 -7.30
C ASN A 473 11.02 14.24 -8.62
N PRO A 474 10.70 14.84 -9.78
CA PRO A 474 10.79 14.18 -11.09
C PRO A 474 12.17 13.60 -11.40
N SER A 475 13.25 14.19 -10.87
CA SER A 475 14.61 13.68 -11.08
C SER A 475 14.85 12.29 -10.47
N GLN A 476 14.03 11.87 -9.50
CA GLN A 476 14.10 10.52 -8.90
C GLN A 476 13.29 9.47 -9.65
N TRP A 477 12.42 9.86 -10.60
CA TRP A 477 11.54 8.93 -11.30
C TRP A 477 12.31 7.91 -12.15
N LEU A 478 13.45 8.30 -12.73
CA LEU A 478 14.33 7.36 -13.45
C LEU A 478 14.90 6.27 -12.53
N ASN A 479 15.28 6.62 -11.29
CA ASN A 479 15.77 5.65 -10.32
C ASN A 479 14.65 4.72 -9.84
N LEU A 480 13.44 5.24 -9.68
CA LEU A 480 12.24 4.46 -9.34
C LEU A 480 11.86 3.47 -10.46
N LEU A 481 11.86 3.91 -11.72
CA LEU A 481 11.53 3.09 -12.88
C LEU A 481 12.55 1.98 -13.13
N ASN A 482 13.85 2.27 -12.89
CA ASN A 482 14.94 1.30 -13.05
C ASN A 482 15.15 0.42 -11.80
N GLY A 483 14.30 0.52 -10.78
CA GLY A 483 14.40 -0.28 -9.55
C GLY A 483 15.61 0.05 -8.66
N LYS A 484 16.34 1.14 -8.93
CA LYS A 484 17.46 1.60 -8.09
C LYS A 484 16.98 2.21 -6.77
N GLN A 485 15.71 2.59 -6.71
CA GLN A 485 15.04 3.16 -5.54
C GLN A 485 13.62 2.60 -5.47
N THR A 486 13.12 2.34 -4.27
CA THR A 486 11.75 1.86 -4.04
C THR A 486 10.81 3.04 -3.76
N LEU A 487 9.54 2.92 -4.13
CA LEU A 487 8.55 3.96 -3.80
C LEU A 487 8.18 3.93 -2.31
N ARG A 488 8.17 2.73 -1.74
CA ARG A 488 7.74 2.44 -0.38
C ARG A 488 8.88 1.66 0.28
N ASP A 489 9.69 2.38 1.05
CA ASP A 489 10.67 1.76 1.94
C ASP A 489 10.23 2.02 3.39
N ARG A 490 9.65 0.99 4.02
CA ARG A 490 9.20 1.04 5.41
C ARG A 490 10.29 0.61 6.39
N ARG A 491 11.51 0.35 5.92
CA ARG A 491 12.58 -0.18 6.76
C ARG A 491 13.17 0.94 7.60
N CYS A 492 13.48 0.58 8.83
CA CYS A 492 13.96 1.49 9.85
C CYS A 492 15.15 0.84 10.57
N VAL A 493 16.27 1.56 10.64
CA VAL A 493 17.29 1.28 11.65
C VAL A 493 16.96 2.16 12.85
N TRP A 494 16.33 1.56 13.86
CA TRP A 494 16.04 2.24 15.10
C TRP A 494 17.33 2.36 15.91
N GLY A 495 17.81 3.59 16.04
CA GLY A 495 19.00 3.91 16.81
C GLY A 495 18.67 4.49 18.18
N GLN A 496 19.42 4.08 19.19
CA GLN A 496 19.42 4.65 20.53
C GLN A 496 20.87 4.85 20.99
N LEU A 497 21.18 6.07 21.38
CA LEU A 497 22.43 6.46 22.02
C LEU A 497 22.22 6.65 23.51
N SER A 498 23.21 6.29 24.32
CA SER A 498 23.24 6.61 25.74
C SER A 498 24.62 7.05 26.21
N LEU A 499 24.66 8.10 27.03
CA LEU A 499 25.87 8.69 27.60
C LEU A 499 25.59 9.17 29.03
N ALA A 500 26.62 9.27 29.87
CA ALA A 500 26.49 9.79 31.23
C ALA A 500 26.11 11.28 31.24
N LYS A 501 25.21 11.66 32.17
CA LYS A 501 24.61 13.00 32.27
C LYS A 501 25.62 14.12 32.54
N SER A 502 26.68 13.83 33.29
CA SER A 502 27.71 14.81 33.67
C SER A 502 28.72 15.13 32.56
N ASN A 503 28.74 14.37 31.45
CA ASN A 503 29.94 14.26 30.63
C ASN A 503 29.77 14.78 29.18
N GLY A 504 28.57 15.05 28.68
CA GLY A 504 28.38 15.39 27.26
C GLY A 504 27.92 16.83 27.01
N SER A 505 28.68 17.59 26.20
CA SER A 505 28.16 18.85 25.63
C SER A 505 27.12 18.55 24.53
N GLU A 506 26.13 19.42 24.33
CA GLU A 506 25.12 19.23 23.28
C GLU A 506 25.74 19.14 21.87
N ALA A 507 26.88 19.82 21.66
CA ALA A 507 27.65 19.74 20.42
C ALA A 507 28.25 18.34 20.18
N GLN A 508 28.76 17.69 21.23
CA GLN A 508 29.32 16.34 21.15
C GLN A 508 28.24 15.31 20.81
N TRP A 509 27.06 15.41 21.45
CA TRP A 509 25.88 14.60 21.11
C TRP A 509 25.50 14.71 19.63
N GLN A 510 25.48 15.94 19.13
CA GLN A 510 25.13 16.22 17.76
C GLN A 510 26.19 15.65 16.80
N ALA A 511 27.48 15.76 17.11
CA ALA A 511 28.56 15.22 16.28
C ALA A 511 28.46 13.68 16.15
N ILE A 512 28.24 12.98 17.27
CA ILE A 512 28.06 11.51 17.28
C ILE A 512 26.86 11.11 16.44
N TRP A 513 25.71 11.77 16.64
CA TRP A 513 24.50 11.45 15.89
C TRP A 513 24.65 11.72 14.39
N GLN A 514 25.27 12.84 14.01
CA GLN A 514 25.54 13.16 12.60
C GLN A 514 26.51 12.19 11.94
N ALA A 515 27.51 11.68 12.67
CA ALA A 515 28.41 10.64 12.18
C ALA A 515 27.63 9.34 11.90
N LEU A 516 26.74 8.93 12.81
CA LEU A 516 25.87 7.78 12.63
C LEU A 516 24.93 7.92 11.43
N LEU A 517 24.27 9.08 11.27
CA LEU A 517 23.40 9.31 10.12
C LEU A 517 24.17 9.27 8.79
N SER A 518 25.38 9.85 8.76
CA SER A 518 26.23 9.80 7.57
C SER A 518 26.68 8.38 7.26
N TYR A 519 27.05 7.59 8.27
CA TYR A 519 27.38 6.17 8.09
C TYR A 519 26.21 5.39 7.48
N TRP A 520 25.00 5.56 8.03
CA TRP A 520 23.81 4.85 7.58
C TRP A 520 23.30 5.32 6.22
N GLN A 521 23.65 6.52 5.77
CA GLN A 521 23.31 6.98 4.43
C GLN A 521 23.92 6.07 3.34
N ASP A 522 25.14 5.58 3.55
CA ASP A 522 25.85 4.73 2.58
C ASP A 522 25.78 3.23 2.91
N ASN A 523 25.52 2.90 4.18
CA ASN A 523 25.53 1.53 4.69
C ASN A 523 24.13 1.00 5.06
N PHE A 524 23.06 1.71 4.70
CA PHE A 524 21.71 1.22 4.92
C PHE A 524 21.55 -0.17 4.33
N PRO A 525 20.82 -1.10 5.01
CA PRO A 525 20.58 -2.44 4.50
C PRO A 525 20.19 -2.39 3.03
N LYS A 526 21.03 -2.94 2.15
CA LYS A 526 20.76 -2.95 0.71
C LYS A 526 19.59 -3.89 0.42
N LEU A 527 18.79 -3.51 -0.56
CA LEU A 527 17.78 -4.40 -1.13
C LEU A 527 18.51 -5.57 -1.78
N LYS A 528 18.08 -6.81 -1.54
CA LYS A 528 18.56 -7.92 -2.37
C LYS A 528 17.86 -7.80 -3.72
N THR A 529 18.63 -7.49 -4.75
CA THR A 529 18.21 -7.53 -6.17
C THR A 529 17.95 -8.96 -6.61
#